data_AF-A0A7C2BQD1-F1
#
_entry.id   AF-A0A7C2BQD1-F1
#
_cell.length_a   1.000
_cell.length_b   1.000
_cell.length_c   1.000
_cell.angle_alpha   90.00
_cell.angle_beta   90.00
_cell.angle_gamma   90.00
#
_symmetry.space_group_name_H-M   'P 1'
#
loop_
_entity.id
_entity.type
_entity.pdbx_description
1 polymer ?
#
loop_
_entity_poly.entity_id
_entity_poly.type
_entity_poly.pdbx_seq_one_letter_code
_entity_poly.pdbx_strand_id
1 'polypeptide(L)'
;MNGSRRVARVSPLGNPSVGRLLSEVSDQLESMDARLLRTVQRAARHARPLRELTADLRDLLEDLHHSYLRLAQLLDRRDLRYTDEVRLRRLLRHHVWLYRRIHLEHFFLCKLQLETTLRALVSQEAFEVYQHLQAVEDLEKLLLRRTDGEIRQAMQEGNTDELWIQELSPGF
;
A
#
# COMPACT_ATOMS: atom_id res chain seq x y z
N MET A 1 33.63 -61.29 -3.35
CA MET A 1 32.26 -60.97 -3.84
C MET A 1 31.74 -59.77 -3.06
N ASN A 2 31.96 -58.54 -3.56
CA ASN A 2 31.48 -57.31 -2.91
C ASN A 2 30.37 -56.69 -3.77
N GLY A 3 29.12 -56.84 -3.30
CA GLY A 3 27.95 -56.27 -3.94
C GLY A 3 27.91 -54.74 -3.75
N SER A 4 28.03 -54.01 -4.86
CA SER A 4 27.79 -52.56 -4.89
C SER A 4 26.34 -52.26 -4.52
N ARG A 5 26.12 -51.69 -3.33
CA ARG A 5 24.85 -51.04 -2.96
C ARG A 5 24.67 -49.79 -3.82
N ARG A 6 23.83 -49.88 -4.85
CA ARG A 6 23.32 -48.70 -5.55
C ARG A 6 22.38 -47.95 -4.61
N VAL A 7 22.85 -46.82 -4.09
CA VAL A 7 21.99 -45.82 -3.44
C VAL A 7 21.12 -45.22 -4.55
N ALA A 8 19.84 -45.59 -4.56
CA ALA A 8 18.86 -44.95 -5.42
C ALA A 8 18.79 -43.47 -5.03
N ARG A 9 19.29 -42.58 -5.90
CA ARG A 9 19.00 -41.16 -5.80
C ARG A 9 17.50 -41.02 -5.98
N VAL A 10 16.81 -40.72 -4.89
CA VAL A 10 15.42 -40.25 -4.91
C VAL A 10 15.45 -38.96 -5.75
N SER A 11 15.10 -39.09 -7.02
CA SER A 11 14.86 -37.93 -7.86
C SER A 11 13.69 -37.19 -7.23
N PRO A 12 13.82 -35.90 -6.89
CA PRO A 12 12.68 -35.17 -6.42
C PRO A 12 11.83 -35.02 -7.69
N LEU A 13 10.77 -35.81 -7.81
CA LEU A 13 9.70 -35.59 -8.79
C LEU A 13 8.74 -34.62 -8.12
N GLY A 14 8.77 -33.39 -8.58
CA GLY A 14 7.96 -32.31 -8.05
C GLY A 14 6.72 -32.30 -8.86
N ASN A 15 5.59 -31.97 -8.24
CA ASN A 15 4.36 -31.86 -8.99
C ASN A 15 4.53 -30.69 -9.99
N PRO A 16 4.75 -30.97 -11.30
CA PRO A 16 5.13 -29.94 -12.26
C PRO A 16 4.00 -28.91 -12.47
N SER A 17 2.78 -29.24 -12.00
CA SER A 17 1.62 -28.37 -11.96
C SER A 17 1.78 -27.20 -10.96
N VAL A 18 2.38 -27.41 -9.79
CA VAL A 18 2.53 -26.37 -8.76
C VAL A 18 3.56 -25.34 -9.21
N GLY A 19 4.71 -25.78 -9.73
CA GLY A 19 5.75 -24.88 -10.24
C GLY A 19 5.26 -23.97 -11.37
N ARG A 20 4.43 -24.50 -12.28
CA ARG A 20 3.80 -23.72 -13.36
C ARG A 20 2.81 -22.70 -12.82
N LEU A 21 1.91 -23.12 -11.93
CA LEU A 21 0.94 -22.23 -11.28
C LEU A 21 1.63 -21.07 -10.53
N LEU A 22 2.71 -21.35 -9.79
CA LEU A 22 3.47 -20.32 -9.09
C LEU A 22 4.16 -19.34 -10.07
N SER A 23 4.54 -19.78 -11.26
CA SER A 23 5.06 -18.90 -12.31
C SER A 23 3.95 -18.05 -12.93
N GLU A 24 2.83 -18.66 -13.31
CA GLU A 24 1.66 -17.94 -13.84
C GLU A 24 1.18 -16.85 -12.89
N VAL A 25 1.09 -17.15 -11.59
CA VAL A 25 0.67 -16.16 -10.59
C VAL A 25 1.74 -15.08 -10.37
N SER A 26 3.02 -15.40 -10.52
CA SER A 26 4.10 -14.41 -10.50
C SER A 26 3.93 -13.40 -11.64
N ASP A 27 3.70 -13.90 -12.86
CA ASP A 27 3.50 -13.06 -14.05
C ASP A 27 2.23 -12.22 -13.93
N GLN A 28 1.15 -12.79 -13.38
CA GLN A 28 -0.09 -12.07 -13.08
C GLN A 28 0.13 -10.94 -12.08
N LEU A 29 0.87 -11.18 -11.00
CA LEU A 29 1.22 -10.14 -10.02
C LEU A 29 2.03 -9.00 -10.65
N GLU A 30 3.04 -9.31 -11.46
CA GLU A 30 3.85 -8.30 -12.15
C GLU A 30 2.98 -7.45 -13.11
N SER A 31 2.02 -8.07 -13.78
CA SER A 31 1.04 -7.37 -14.61
C SER A 31 0.14 -6.44 -13.78
N MET A 32 -0.31 -6.90 -12.60
CA MET A 32 -1.11 -6.08 -11.67
C MET A 32 -0.30 -4.89 -11.13
N ASP A 33 0.96 -5.09 -10.77
CA ASP A 33 1.87 -4.00 -10.34
C ASP A 33 1.99 -2.94 -11.44
N ALA A 34 2.23 -3.38 -12.68
CA ALA A 34 2.34 -2.48 -13.81
C ALA A 34 1.03 -1.72 -14.09
N ARG A 35 -0.12 -2.37 -13.92
CA ARG A 35 -1.45 -1.72 -14.02
C ARG A 35 -1.66 -0.68 -12.92
N LEU A 36 -1.29 -1.00 -11.68
CA LEU A 36 -1.35 -0.05 -10.57
C LEU A 36 -0.49 1.18 -10.85
N LEU A 37 0.77 0.98 -11.26
CA LEU A 37 1.69 2.07 -11.58
C LEU A 37 1.14 2.98 -12.68
N ARG A 38 0.57 2.39 -13.75
CA ARG A 38 -0.09 3.17 -14.82
C ARG A 38 -1.29 3.96 -14.31
N THR A 39 -2.07 3.40 -13.38
CA THR A 39 -3.22 4.07 -12.78
C THR A 39 -2.78 5.29 -11.97
N VAL A 40 -1.74 5.13 -11.14
CA VAL A 40 -1.13 6.22 -10.36
C VAL A 40 -0.54 7.30 -11.28
N GLN A 41 0.18 6.92 -12.33
CA GLN A 41 0.72 7.88 -13.30
C GLN A 41 -0.36 8.66 -14.05
N ARG A 42 -1.50 8.03 -14.37
CA ARG A 42 -2.65 8.69 -14.99
C ARG A 42 -3.33 9.66 -14.02
N ALA A 43 -3.44 9.28 -12.73
CA ALA A 43 -3.94 10.16 -11.67
C ALA A 43 -3.08 11.43 -11.54
N ALA A 44 -1.76 11.27 -11.47
CA ALA A 44 -0.81 12.37 -11.32
C ALA A 44 -0.82 13.36 -12.50
N ARG A 45 -1.19 12.89 -13.70
CA ARG A 45 -1.31 13.72 -14.91
C ARG A 45 -2.70 14.32 -15.11
N HIS A 46 -3.64 14.08 -14.20
CA HIS A 46 -5.06 14.41 -14.37
C HIS A 46 -5.64 13.89 -15.70
N ALA A 47 -5.10 12.77 -16.20
CA ALA A 47 -5.41 12.28 -17.55
C ALA A 47 -6.78 11.59 -17.66
N ARG A 48 -7.40 11.25 -16.52
CA ARG A 48 -8.73 10.63 -16.43
C ARG A 48 -9.49 11.14 -15.21
N PRO A 49 -10.85 11.11 -15.23
CA PRO A 49 -11.67 11.40 -14.06
C PRO A 49 -11.35 10.48 -12.86
N LEU A 50 -11.34 11.03 -11.64
CA LEU A 50 -11.02 10.28 -10.43
C LEU A 50 -11.93 9.06 -10.23
N ARG A 51 -13.22 9.18 -10.58
CA ARG A 51 -14.19 8.06 -10.47
C ARG A 51 -13.79 6.85 -11.33
N GLU A 52 -13.24 7.09 -12.52
CA GLU A 52 -12.79 6.00 -13.40
C GLU A 52 -11.53 5.32 -12.84
N LEU A 53 -10.61 6.11 -12.29
CA LEU A 53 -9.39 5.59 -11.65
C LEU A 53 -9.73 4.77 -10.40
N THR A 54 -10.72 5.20 -9.62
CA THR A 54 -11.25 4.42 -8.48
C THR A 54 -11.85 3.08 -8.93
N ALA A 55 -12.55 3.05 -10.07
CA ALA A 55 -13.05 1.80 -10.64
C ALA A 55 -11.91 0.87 -11.08
N ASP A 56 -10.90 1.41 -11.77
CA ASP A 56 -9.70 0.65 -12.18
C ASP A 56 -9.00 0.00 -10.96
N LEU A 57 -8.92 0.70 -9.81
CA LEU A 57 -8.36 0.16 -8.57
C LEU A 57 -9.22 -0.94 -7.95
N ARG A 58 -10.55 -0.84 -8.03
CA ARG A 58 -11.46 -1.87 -7.54
C ARG A 58 -11.32 -3.16 -8.36
N ASP A 59 -11.28 -3.05 -9.67
CA ASP A 59 -11.10 -4.19 -10.56
C ASP A 59 -9.75 -4.89 -10.27
N LEU A 60 -8.69 -4.11 -9.99
CA LEU A 60 -7.41 -4.65 -9.53
C LEU A 60 -7.50 -5.41 -8.19
N LEU A 61 -8.31 -4.94 -7.24
CA LEU A 61 -8.51 -5.63 -5.96
C LEU A 61 -9.25 -6.96 -6.16
N GLU A 62 -10.24 -7.02 -7.04
CA GLU A 62 -10.97 -8.25 -7.38
C GLU A 62 -10.02 -9.29 -8.01
N ASP A 63 -9.24 -8.87 -9.00
CA ASP A 63 -8.22 -9.69 -9.64
C ASP A 63 -7.21 -10.24 -8.60
N LEU A 64 -6.72 -9.36 -7.72
CA LEU A 64 -5.76 -9.71 -6.67
C LEU A 64 -6.35 -10.69 -5.65
N HIS A 65 -7.62 -10.50 -5.28
CA HIS A 65 -8.34 -11.38 -4.36
C HIS A 65 -8.47 -12.79 -4.92
N HIS A 66 -8.89 -12.92 -6.18
CA HIS A 66 -9.00 -14.23 -6.84
C HIS A 66 -7.64 -14.92 -6.95
N SER A 67 -6.59 -14.18 -7.32
CA SER A 67 -5.22 -14.71 -7.37
C SER A 67 -4.72 -15.17 -5.99
N TYR A 68 -4.97 -14.38 -4.94
CA TYR A 68 -4.59 -14.73 -3.57
C TYR A 68 -5.27 -16.02 -3.09
N LEU A 69 -6.58 -16.15 -3.31
CA LEU A 69 -7.33 -17.36 -2.91
C LEU A 69 -6.78 -18.62 -3.59
N ARG A 70 -6.43 -18.54 -4.88
CA ARG A 70 -5.81 -19.66 -5.61
C ARG A 70 -4.50 -20.10 -4.96
N LEU A 71 -3.68 -19.17 -4.48
CA LEU A 71 -2.44 -19.48 -3.77
C LEU A 71 -2.69 -19.98 -2.34
N ALA A 72 -3.63 -19.38 -1.61
CA ALA A 72 -3.93 -19.75 -0.23
C ALA A 72 -4.37 -21.22 -0.13
N GLN A 73 -5.15 -21.70 -1.10
CA GLN A 73 -5.55 -23.12 -1.21
C GLN A 73 -4.37 -24.09 -1.34
N LEU A 74 -3.20 -23.63 -1.80
CA LEU A 74 -2.02 -24.48 -1.91
C LEU A 74 -1.29 -24.64 -0.57
N LEU A 75 -1.41 -23.69 0.36
CA LEU A 75 -0.69 -23.74 1.65
C LEU A 75 -1.07 -24.97 2.49
N ASP A 76 -2.30 -25.45 2.36
CA ASP A 76 -2.80 -26.59 3.13
C ASP A 76 -2.36 -27.95 2.57
N ARG A 77 -1.65 -27.95 1.43
CA ARG A 77 -1.17 -29.17 0.77
C ARG A 77 0.08 -29.71 1.47
N ARG A 78 -0.03 -30.94 1.98
CA ARG A 78 1.07 -31.66 2.65
C ARG A 78 2.20 -32.10 1.70
N ASP A 79 1.98 -32.06 0.39
CA ASP A 79 2.92 -32.50 -0.65
C ASP A 79 3.77 -31.38 -1.27
N LEU A 80 3.82 -30.20 -0.63
CA LEU A 80 4.65 -29.08 -1.07
C LEU A 80 6.14 -29.33 -0.82
N ARG A 81 6.95 -29.03 -1.83
CA ARG A 81 8.39 -28.95 -1.66
C ARG A 81 8.76 -27.68 -0.91
N TYR A 82 9.82 -27.74 -0.13
CA TYR A 82 10.37 -26.58 0.56
C TYR A 82 10.61 -25.38 -0.38
N THR A 83 11.16 -25.60 -1.58
CA THR A 83 11.39 -24.54 -2.56
C THR A 83 10.10 -23.89 -3.06
N ASP A 84 9.07 -24.69 -3.28
CA ASP A 84 7.76 -24.22 -3.75
C ASP A 84 7.01 -23.51 -2.62
N GLU A 85 7.13 -23.99 -1.37
CA GLU A 85 6.59 -23.37 -0.18
C GLU A 85 7.21 -21.98 0.07
N VAL A 86 8.53 -21.85 -0.02
CA VAL A 86 9.23 -20.57 0.11
C VAL A 86 8.76 -19.58 -0.97
N ARG A 87 8.64 -20.05 -2.22
CA ARG A 87 8.14 -19.23 -3.34
C ARG A 87 6.69 -18.82 -3.12
N LEU A 88 5.82 -19.75 -2.69
CA LEU A 88 4.42 -19.49 -2.36
C LEU A 88 4.28 -18.44 -1.27
N ARG A 89 5.01 -18.58 -0.15
CA ARG A 89 5.04 -17.59 0.94
C ARG A 89 5.51 -16.22 0.46
N ARG A 90 6.49 -16.15 -0.45
CA ARG A 90 6.93 -14.89 -1.07
C ARG A 90 5.81 -14.25 -1.88
N LEU A 91 5.12 -15.01 -2.74
CA LEU A 91 4.02 -14.49 -3.56
C LEU A 91 2.86 -14.02 -2.69
N LEU A 92 2.50 -14.74 -1.63
CA LEU A 92 1.45 -14.33 -0.68
C LEU A 92 1.80 -13.03 0.04
N ARG A 93 3.05 -12.85 0.47
CA ARG A 93 3.52 -11.56 1.02
C ARG A 93 3.40 -10.44 -0.01
N HIS A 94 3.70 -10.71 -1.28
CA HIS A 94 3.55 -9.72 -2.34
C HIS A 94 2.08 -9.31 -2.54
N HIS A 95 1.14 -10.27 -2.54
CA HIS A 95 -0.29 -9.96 -2.60
C HIS A 95 -0.73 -9.04 -1.44
N VAL A 96 -0.29 -9.33 -0.20
CA VAL A 96 -0.62 -8.49 0.97
C VAL A 96 -0.05 -7.09 0.83
N TRP A 97 1.18 -6.96 0.33
CA TRP A 97 1.78 -5.66 0.05
C TRP A 97 0.99 -4.89 -1.02
N LEU A 98 0.65 -5.54 -2.13
CA LEU A 98 -0.07 -4.93 -3.24
C LEU A 98 -1.49 -4.52 -2.84
N TYR A 99 -2.18 -5.34 -2.05
CA TYR A 99 -3.48 -5.02 -1.47
C TYR A 99 -3.42 -3.72 -0.64
N ARG A 100 -2.44 -3.63 0.27
CA ARG A 100 -2.21 -2.41 1.06
C ARG A 100 -1.93 -1.21 0.17
N ARG A 101 -1.09 -1.38 -0.85
CA ARG A 101 -0.75 -0.30 -1.78
C ARG A 101 -1.96 0.20 -2.54
N ILE A 102 -2.77 -0.69 -3.12
CA ILE A 102 -3.99 -0.31 -3.86
C ILE A 102 -4.95 0.46 -2.95
N HIS A 103 -5.14 0.03 -1.70
CA HIS A 103 -5.99 0.75 -0.75
C HIS A 103 -5.46 2.15 -0.39
N LEU A 104 -4.14 2.30 -0.20
CA LEU A 104 -3.55 3.62 0.05
C LEU A 104 -3.78 4.57 -1.12
N GLU A 105 -3.62 4.10 -2.36
CA GLU A 105 -3.92 4.89 -3.56
C GLU A 105 -5.41 5.22 -3.64
N HIS A 106 -6.29 4.27 -3.34
CA HIS A 106 -7.74 4.51 -3.30
C HIS A 106 -8.10 5.61 -2.29
N PHE A 107 -7.57 5.54 -1.07
CA PHE A 107 -7.81 6.57 -0.06
C PHE A 107 -7.28 7.93 -0.48
N PHE A 108 -6.12 7.98 -1.15
CA PHE A 108 -5.59 9.21 -1.70
C PHE A 108 -6.54 9.81 -2.75
N LEU A 109 -7.03 9.01 -3.70
CA LEU A 109 -7.99 9.47 -4.71
C LEU A 109 -9.31 9.95 -4.09
N CYS A 110 -9.83 9.26 -3.08
CA CYS A 110 -11.02 9.70 -2.35
C CYS A 110 -10.80 11.05 -1.66
N LYS A 111 -9.65 11.24 -0.99
CA LYS A 111 -9.28 12.52 -0.38
C LYS A 111 -9.23 13.63 -1.42
N LEU A 112 -8.58 13.38 -2.55
CA LEU A 112 -8.46 14.36 -3.63
C LEU A 112 -9.84 14.74 -4.21
N GLN A 113 -10.75 13.77 -4.35
CA GLN A 113 -12.11 14.03 -4.80
C GLN A 113 -12.89 14.89 -3.80
N LEU A 114 -12.79 14.56 -2.50
CA LEU A 114 -13.43 15.33 -1.43
C LEU A 114 -12.88 16.76 -1.37
N GLU A 115 -11.57 16.93 -1.47
CA GLU A 115 -10.94 18.26 -1.48
C GLU A 115 -11.39 19.09 -2.69
N THR A 116 -11.44 18.47 -3.88
CA THR A 116 -11.94 19.13 -5.10
C THR A 116 -13.40 19.56 -4.93
N THR A 117 -14.22 18.70 -4.32
CA THR A 117 -15.63 18.98 -4.05
C THR A 117 -15.80 20.10 -3.03
N LEU A 118 -15.02 20.06 -1.94
CA LEU A 118 -15.02 21.08 -0.90
C LEU A 118 -14.67 22.45 -1.51
N ARG A 119 -13.57 22.53 -2.26
CA ARG A 119 -13.11 23.75 -2.94
C ARG A 119 -14.16 24.34 -3.88
N ALA A 120 -15.00 23.49 -4.50
CA ALA A 120 -16.08 23.95 -5.38
C ALA A 120 -17.31 24.47 -4.60
N LEU A 121 -17.49 24.10 -3.33
CA LEU A 121 -18.66 24.44 -2.52
C LEU A 121 -18.45 25.66 -1.62
N VAL A 122 -17.22 25.94 -1.20
CA VAL A 122 -16.91 27.04 -0.27
C VAL A 122 -16.37 28.26 -1.01
N SER A 123 -16.56 29.46 -0.44
CA SER A 123 -15.85 30.64 -0.94
C SER A 123 -14.34 30.47 -0.73
N GLN A 124 -13.53 31.21 -1.49
CA GLN A 124 -12.08 31.12 -1.38
C GLN A 124 -11.61 31.48 0.03
N GLU A 125 -12.22 32.49 0.65
CA GLU A 125 -11.90 32.94 2.02
C GLU A 125 -12.24 31.85 3.04
N ALA A 126 -13.37 31.15 2.88
CA ALA A 126 -13.74 30.04 3.74
C ALA A 126 -12.80 28.83 3.58
N PHE A 127 -12.29 28.61 2.37
CA PHE A 127 -11.28 27.57 2.12
C PHE A 127 -9.93 27.90 2.78
N GLU A 128 -9.49 29.16 2.72
CA GLU A 128 -8.26 29.63 3.38
C GLU A 128 -8.35 29.43 4.91
N VAL A 129 -9.46 29.82 5.53
CA VAL A 129 -9.69 29.58 6.97
C VAL A 129 -9.67 28.09 7.30
N TYR A 130 -10.30 27.25 6.48
CA TYR A 130 -10.26 25.79 6.66
C TYR A 130 -8.83 25.23 6.56
N GLN A 131 -8.02 25.70 5.60
CA GLN A 131 -6.62 25.28 5.48
C GLN A 131 -5.79 25.68 6.69
N HIS A 132 -5.98 26.91 7.20
CA HIS A 132 -5.34 27.34 8.44
C HIS A 132 -5.75 26.48 9.62
N LEU A 133 -7.04 26.19 9.79
CA LEU A 133 -7.53 25.31 10.85
C LEU A 133 -6.89 23.92 10.76
N GLN A 134 -6.82 23.32 9.56
CA GLN A 134 -6.20 22.01 9.37
C GLN A 134 -4.71 22.01 9.74
N ALA A 135 -3.97 23.08 9.41
CA ALA A 135 -2.56 23.22 9.77
C ALA A 135 -2.38 23.28 11.29
N VAL A 136 -3.25 24.00 11.99
CA VAL A 136 -3.24 24.06 13.47
C VAL A 136 -3.51 22.68 14.08
N GLU A 137 -4.51 21.95 13.59
CA GLU A 137 -4.80 20.59 14.07
C GLU A 137 -3.63 19.62 13.85
N ASP A 138 -2.90 19.76 12.73
CA ASP A 138 -1.77 18.89 12.43
C ASP A 138 -0.56 19.20 13.33
N LEU A 139 -0.33 20.49 13.66
CA LEU A 139 0.63 20.90 14.67
C LEU A 139 0.25 20.39 16.07
N GLU A 140 -1.02 20.48 16.43
CA GLU A 140 -1.55 19.93 17.70
C GLU A 140 -1.33 18.41 17.77
N LYS A 141 -1.69 17.65 16.72
CA LYS A 141 -1.45 16.20 16.66
C LYS A 141 0.04 15.86 16.78
N LEU A 142 0.91 16.69 16.21
CA LEU A 142 2.35 16.51 16.29
C LEU A 142 2.85 16.75 17.73
N LEU A 143 2.38 17.80 18.39
CA LEU A 143 2.67 18.06 19.80
C LEU A 143 2.16 16.93 20.71
N LEU A 144 0.91 16.48 20.53
CA LEU A 144 0.31 15.40 21.31
C LEU A 144 1.01 14.04 21.14
N ARG A 145 1.77 13.85 20.07
CA ARG A 145 2.60 12.65 19.85
C ARG A 145 4.00 12.77 20.46
N ARG A 146 4.45 13.98 20.81
CA ARG A 146 5.73 14.16 21.51
C ARG A 146 5.61 13.60 22.93
N THR A 147 6.69 12.99 23.38
CA THR A 147 6.86 12.48 24.74
C THR A 147 7.29 13.60 25.70
N ASP A 148 7.04 13.42 27.00
CA ASP A 148 7.49 14.37 28.04
C ASP A 148 8.99 14.67 27.99
N GLY A 149 9.81 13.70 27.56
CA GLY A 149 11.26 13.88 27.39
C GLY A 149 11.59 14.85 26.26
N GLU A 150 10.94 14.69 25.11
CA GLU A 150 11.09 15.57 23.94
C GLU A 150 10.58 16.98 24.23
N ILE A 151 9.50 17.10 25.00
CA ILE A 151 8.96 18.40 25.44
C ILE A 151 9.95 19.09 26.39
N ARG A 152 10.50 18.38 27.39
CA ARG A 152 11.50 18.95 28.31
C ARG A 152 12.76 19.40 27.59
N GLN A 153 13.24 18.61 26.63
CA GLN A 153 14.40 18.96 25.82
C GLN A 153 14.13 20.24 25.00
N ALA A 154 13.00 20.31 24.30
CA ALA A 154 12.63 21.51 23.53
C ALA A 154 12.50 22.76 24.43
N MET A 155 11.95 22.60 25.64
CA MET A 155 11.88 23.69 26.64
C MET A 155 13.27 24.14 27.12
N GLN A 156 14.22 23.23 27.30
CA GLN A 156 15.60 23.55 27.72
C GLN A 156 16.40 24.25 26.62
N GLU A 157 16.14 23.89 25.36
CA GLU A 157 16.78 24.49 24.19
C GLU A 157 16.16 25.85 23.80
N GLY A 158 15.04 26.23 24.43
CA GLY A 158 14.33 27.47 24.12
C GLY A 158 13.65 27.46 22.75
N ASN A 159 13.32 26.29 22.21
CA ASN A 159 12.72 26.14 20.88
C ASN A 159 11.22 26.44 20.95
N THR A 160 10.87 27.74 20.96
CA THR A 160 9.48 28.21 20.96
C THR A 160 8.87 28.27 19.56
N ASP A 161 9.68 28.39 18.51
CA ASP A 161 9.21 28.77 17.17
C ASP A 161 8.60 27.60 16.38
N GLU A 162 9.00 26.35 16.64
CA GLU A 162 8.57 25.19 15.84
C GLU A 162 7.07 24.86 15.94
N LEU A 163 6.41 25.26 17.03
CA LEU A 163 5.00 24.95 17.29
C LEU A 163 4.17 26.20 17.58
N TRP A 164 4.78 27.39 17.49
CA TRP A 164 4.10 28.65 17.73
C TRP A 164 3.44 29.16 16.45
N ILE A 165 2.13 29.34 16.51
CA ILE A 165 1.35 29.90 15.41
C ILE A 165 1.36 31.42 15.59
N GLN A 166 2.08 32.15 14.73
CA GLN A 166 1.97 33.61 14.66
C GLN A 166 0.53 34.01 14.30
N GLU A 167 0.06 35.13 14.87
CA GLU A 167 -1.33 35.58 14.77
C GLU A 167 -1.91 35.39 13.35
N LEU A 168 -3.06 34.71 13.30
CA LEU A 168 -3.95 34.70 12.15
C LEU A 168 -4.43 36.15 11.94
N SER A 169 -3.62 36.99 11.30
CA SER A 169 -4.05 38.32 10.90
C SER A 169 -5.20 38.15 9.92
N PRO A 170 -6.45 38.52 10.29
CA PRO A 170 -7.47 38.68 9.30
C PRO A 170 -7.11 39.97 8.56
N GLY A 171 -6.51 39.83 7.38
CA GLY A 171 -6.44 40.93 6.42
C GLY A 171 -7.82 41.15 5.82
N PHE A 172 -8.77 41.64 6.63
CA PHE A 172 -10.05 42.19 6.21
C PHE A 172 -10.27 43.55 6.86
#